data_AF-A0A9R0DC33-F1
#
_entry.id   AF-A0A9R0DC33-F1
#
_cell.length_a   1.000
_cell.length_b   1.000
_cell.length_c   1.000
_cell.angle_alpha   90.00
_cell.angle_beta   90.00
_cell.angle_gamma   90.00
#
_symmetry.space_group_name_H-M   'P 1'
#
loop_
_entity.id
_entity.type
_entity.pdbx_description
1 polymer ?
#
loop_
_entity_poly.entity_id
_entity_poly.type
_entity_poly.pdbx_seq_one_letter_code
_entity_poly.pdbx_strand_id
1 'polypeptide(L)'
;MQIIVVLIVACVGLAAGLHVQAGPQMTDAQLEQTLADKSTMQRHIKCALGEGPCDPVGRRLRTLAPLVLRGACPQCSMQETRQIRRTLAFVQRNYPWEWAKIIKYALLLCCVAAVSVAQSQRPPVSDTALDDALQDKRFIQRQLKCALGEGPCDPIGKRLKTLAPLVLRGACPQCTPQETKQIQRTLSYVQRNYPQQWAKIVRQYAG
;
A
#
# COMPACT_ATOMS: atom_id res chain seq x y z
N MET A 1 17.74 -15.68 16.99
CA MET A 1 17.81 -14.56 16.00
C MET A 1 16.97 -14.78 14.75
N GLN A 2 16.85 -16.01 14.21
CA GLN A 2 16.02 -16.29 13.01
C GLN A 2 14.51 -16.08 13.20
N ILE A 3 13.97 -16.34 14.41
CA ILE A 3 12.51 -16.31 14.67
C ILE A 3 11.93 -14.89 14.59
N ILE A 4 12.69 -13.86 14.99
CA ILE A 4 12.23 -12.46 14.97
C ILE A 4 12.19 -11.90 13.54
N VAL A 5 13.07 -12.38 12.65
CA VAL A 5 13.13 -11.96 11.24
C VAL A 5 11.90 -12.46 10.48
N VAL A 6 11.40 -13.66 10.78
CA VAL A 6 10.22 -14.28 10.14
C VAL A 6 8.95 -13.46 10.37
N LEU A 7 8.79 -12.86 11.55
CA LEU A 7 7.59 -12.05 11.87
C LEU A 7 7.55 -10.71 11.11
N ILE A 8 8.71 -10.16 10.72
CA ILE A 8 8.81 -8.90 9.96
C ILE A 8 8.51 -9.11 8.46
N VAL A 9 8.63 -10.35 7.97
CA VAL A 9 8.43 -10.72 6.56
C VAL A 9 6.97 -10.61 6.12
N ALA A 10 6.02 -10.83 7.02
CA ALA A 10 4.61 -11.05 6.66
C ALA A 10 3.79 -9.78 6.32
N CYS A 11 4.24 -8.56 6.66
CA CYS A 11 3.32 -7.41 6.73
C CYS A 11 3.39 -6.37 5.59
N VAL A 12 4.20 -6.53 4.54
CA VAL A 12 4.17 -5.59 3.40
C VAL A 12 4.21 -6.34 2.07
N GLY A 13 3.12 -7.04 1.78
CA GLY A 13 2.79 -7.48 0.43
C GLY A 13 1.98 -6.40 -0.28
N LEU A 14 2.63 -5.32 -0.72
CA LEU A 14 2.16 -4.41 -1.79
C LEU A 14 3.23 -3.33 -2.03
N ALA A 15 4.19 -3.65 -2.89
CA ALA A 15 4.92 -2.64 -3.63
C ALA A 15 4.72 -2.96 -5.11
N ALA A 16 3.62 -2.42 -5.67
CA ALA A 16 3.45 -2.33 -7.11
C ALA A 16 4.64 -1.56 -7.71
N GLY A 17 5.11 -2.05 -8.86
CA GLY A 17 6.21 -1.54 -9.69
C GLY A 17 6.88 -0.23 -9.25
N LEU A 18 8.01 -0.36 -8.55
CA LEU A 18 8.99 0.72 -8.45
C LEU A 18 9.99 0.54 -9.60
N HIS A 19 10.10 1.58 -10.43
CA HIS A 19 11.12 1.71 -11.47
C HIS A 19 12.52 1.42 -10.91
N VAL A 20 13.26 0.57 -11.62
CA VAL A 20 14.66 0.21 -11.33
C VAL A 20 15.54 1.42 -11.62
N GLN A 21 15.86 2.21 -10.58
CA GLN A 21 17.01 3.11 -10.66
C GLN A 21 18.27 2.33 -10.30
N ALA A 22 19.23 2.28 -11.23
CA ALA A 22 20.59 1.87 -10.94
C ALA A 22 21.13 2.73 -9.79
N GLY A 23 21.57 2.07 -8.71
CA GLY A 23 22.15 2.76 -7.56
C GLY A 23 23.56 3.24 -7.83
N PRO A 24 24.07 4.20 -7.04
CA PRO A 24 25.49 4.46 -7.02
C PRO A 24 26.23 3.16 -6.69
N GLN A 25 27.14 2.74 -7.57
CA GLN A 25 27.98 1.57 -7.35
C GLN A 25 29.11 1.93 -6.40
N MET A 26 29.11 1.32 -5.21
CA MET A 26 30.11 1.53 -4.17
C MET A 26 31.05 0.32 -4.11
N THR A 27 32.36 0.56 -4.01
CA THR A 27 33.33 -0.52 -3.80
C THR A 27 33.30 -1.01 -2.34
N ASP A 28 33.80 -2.22 -2.09
CA ASP A 28 33.86 -2.75 -0.73
C ASP A 28 34.76 -1.92 0.20
N ALA A 29 35.82 -1.30 -0.34
CA ALA A 29 36.69 -0.39 0.42
C ALA A 29 35.95 0.90 0.82
N GLN A 30 35.16 1.47 -0.09
CA GLN A 30 34.32 2.64 0.20
C GLN A 30 33.25 2.33 1.25
N LEU A 31 32.69 1.12 1.21
CA LEU A 31 31.78 0.65 2.24
C LEU A 31 32.49 0.59 3.60
N GLU A 32 33.67 -0.01 3.67
CA GLU A 32 34.43 -0.14 4.93
C GLU A 32 34.78 1.24 5.52
N GLN A 33 35.19 2.19 4.68
CA GLN A 33 35.40 3.58 5.10
C GLN A 33 34.11 4.22 5.65
N THR A 34 32.98 3.97 5.00
CA THR A 34 31.67 4.49 5.44
C THR A 34 31.25 3.89 6.79
N LEU A 35 31.43 2.57 6.97
CA LEU A 35 31.12 1.88 8.23
C LEU A 35 32.02 2.38 9.38
N ALA A 36 33.28 2.70 9.09
CA ALA A 36 34.21 3.25 10.07
C ALA A 36 33.91 4.71 10.45
N ASP A 37 33.26 5.49 9.58
CA ASP A 37 32.85 6.86 9.90
C ASP A 37 31.59 6.87 10.79
N LYS A 38 31.83 7.02 12.10
CA LYS A 38 30.80 7.14 13.12
C LYS A 38 29.78 8.25 12.82
N SER A 39 30.22 9.39 12.29
CA SER A 39 29.33 10.51 12.01
C SER A 39 28.36 10.17 10.87
N THR A 40 28.87 9.51 9.83
CA THR A 40 28.07 9.05 8.70
C THR A 40 27.09 7.96 9.12
N MET A 41 27.56 6.97 9.87
CA MET A 41 26.70 5.90 10.39
C MET A 41 25.58 6.44 11.29
N GLN A 42 25.86 7.39 12.17
CA GLN A 42 24.82 8.02 13.00
C GLN A 42 23.78 8.78 12.16
N ARG A 43 24.19 9.47 11.08
CA ARG A 43 23.25 10.11 10.14
C ARG A 43 22.37 9.07 9.44
N HIS A 44 22.96 7.97 8.95
CA HIS A 44 22.20 6.90 8.30
C HIS A 44 21.25 6.17 9.27
N ILE A 45 21.63 5.97 10.53
CA ILE A 45 20.77 5.40 11.56
C ILE A 45 19.58 6.34 11.87
N LYS A 46 19.83 7.64 12.05
CA LYS A 46 18.75 8.64 12.21
C LYS A 46 17.82 8.67 11.00
N CYS A 47 18.37 8.61 9.80
CA CYS A 47 17.59 8.48 8.57
C CYS A 47 16.71 7.22 8.60
N ALA A 48 17.22 6.05 9.01
CA ALA A 48 16.44 4.82 9.10
C ALA A 48 15.26 4.93 10.09
N LEU A 49 15.47 5.65 11.20
CA LEU A 49 14.45 5.92 12.22
C LEU A 49 13.48 7.06 11.84
N GLY A 50 13.77 7.84 10.78
CA GLY A 50 12.99 9.03 10.43
C GLY A 50 13.25 10.24 11.33
N GLU A 51 14.39 10.28 12.02
CA GLU A 51 14.77 11.30 13.00
C GLU A 51 15.76 12.33 12.43
N GLY A 52 15.92 12.37 11.12
CA GLY A 52 16.87 13.25 10.48
C GLY A 52 16.85 13.16 8.95
N PRO A 53 17.64 14.00 8.28
CA PRO A 53 17.74 14.00 6.83
C PRO A 53 18.36 12.69 6.34
N CYS A 54 17.96 12.28 5.15
CA CYS A 54 18.56 11.17 4.43
C CYS A 54 19.34 11.70 3.23
N ASP A 55 20.58 11.26 3.05
CA ASP A 55 21.32 11.40 1.80
C ASP A 55 20.89 10.32 0.78
N PRO A 56 21.36 10.34 -0.47
CA PRO A 56 20.97 9.35 -1.47
C PRO A 56 21.27 7.89 -1.04
N VAL A 57 22.41 7.65 -0.40
CA VAL A 57 22.82 6.33 0.11
C VAL A 57 21.88 5.87 1.22
N GLY A 58 21.62 6.71 2.21
CA GLY A 58 20.72 6.43 3.33
C GLY A 58 19.28 6.19 2.88
N ARG A 59 18.76 6.95 1.91
CA ARG A 59 17.44 6.70 1.31
C ARG A 59 17.39 5.32 0.66
N ARG A 60 18.40 4.99 -0.15
CA ARG A 60 18.47 3.70 -0.85
C ARG A 60 18.59 2.54 0.15
N LEU A 61 19.44 2.67 1.17
CA LEU A 61 19.57 1.68 2.23
C LEU A 61 18.27 1.51 3.02
N ARG A 62 17.59 2.61 3.39
CA ARG A 62 16.30 2.58 4.09
C ARG A 62 15.22 1.84 3.31
N THR A 63 15.20 1.99 1.99
CA THR A 63 14.24 1.30 1.11
C THR A 63 14.57 -0.17 0.90
N LEU A 64 15.85 -0.52 0.70
CA LEU A 64 16.26 -1.87 0.31
C LEU A 64 16.54 -2.81 1.49
N ALA A 65 16.97 -2.28 2.65
CA ALA A 65 17.27 -3.10 3.83
C ALA A 65 16.11 -4.00 4.28
N PRO A 66 14.84 -3.55 4.30
CA PRO A 66 13.70 -4.43 4.61
C PRO A 66 13.57 -5.59 3.61
N LEU A 67 13.81 -5.37 2.32
CA LEU A 67 13.74 -6.43 1.30
C LEU A 67 14.85 -7.46 1.52
N VAL A 68 16.08 -7.00 1.77
CA VAL A 68 17.22 -7.88 2.06
C VAL A 68 17.02 -8.71 3.33
N LEU A 69 16.47 -8.11 4.39
CA LEU A 69 16.10 -8.83 5.63
C LEU A 69 15.02 -9.89 5.38
N ARG A 70 14.12 -9.68 4.41
CA ARG A 70 13.11 -10.65 4.01
C ARG A 70 13.64 -11.80 3.15
N GLY A 71 14.92 -11.76 2.77
CA GLY A 71 15.58 -12.81 2.00
C GLY A 71 15.57 -12.60 0.48
N ALA A 72 14.84 -11.60 -0.03
CA ALA A 72 14.77 -11.31 -1.46
C ALA A 72 14.76 -9.81 -1.74
N CYS A 73 15.68 -9.35 -2.60
CA CYS A 73 15.67 -7.99 -3.13
C CYS A 73 15.79 -8.06 -4.66
N PRO A 74 14.67 -8.10 -5.41
CA PRO A 74 14.71 -8.18 -6.88
C PRO A 74 15.31 -6.92 -7.54
N GLN A 75 15.46 -5.84 -6.77
CA GLN A 75 15.96 -4.54 -7.24
C GLN A 75 17.45 -4.33 -6.90
N CYS A 76 18.08 -5.29 -6.22
CA CYS A 76 19.46 -5.20 -5.77
C CYS A 76 20.38 -6.01 -6.68
N SER A 77 21.61 -5.53 -6.90
CA SER A 77 22.68 -6.38 -7.43
C SER A 77 23.15 -7.40 -6.37
N MET A 78 23.89 -8.43 -6.81
CA MET A 78 24.52 -9.39 -5.89
C MET A 78 25.49 -8.71 -4.93
N GLN A 79 26.26 -7.73 -5.42
CA GLN A 79 27.17 -6.92 -4.61
C GLN A 79 26.40 -6.07 -3.61
N GLU A 80 25.37 -5.34 -4.06
CA GLU A 80 24.56 -4.47 -3.20
C GLU A 80 23.86 -5.27 -2.09
N THR A 81 23.30 -6.44 -2.41
CA THR A 81 22.71 -7.34 -1.41
C THR A 81 23.72 -7.75 -0.35
N ARG A 82 24.96 -8.09 -0.76
CA ARG A 82 26.05 -8.44 0.16
C ARG A 82 26.45 -7.25 1.05
N GLN A 83 26.59 -6.07 0.47
CA GLN A 83 26.96 -4.84 1.16
C GLN A 83 25.90 -4.40 2.17
N ILE A 84 24.61 -4.49 1.81
CA ILE A 84 23.49 -4.25 2.73
C ILE A 84 23.54 -5.25 3.89
N ARG A 85 23.75 -6.55 3.63
CA ARG A 85 23.89 -7.56 4.70
C ARG A 85 25.06 -7.25 5.65
N ARG A 86 26.23 -6.87 5.11
CA ARG A 86 27.39 -6.45 5.93
C ARG A 86 27.06 -5.22 6.77
N THR A 87 26.39 -4.22 6.19
CA THR A 87 25.95 -3.00 6.89
C THR A 87 24.99 -3.32 8.03
N LEU A 88 23.97 -4.17 7.79
CA LEU A 88 23.02 -4.59 8.81
C LEU A 88 23.71 -5.34 9.96
N ALA A 89 24.62 -6.27 9.65
CA ALA A 89 25.40 -6.98 10.65
C ALA A 89 26.31 -6.03 11.45
N PHE A 90 26.92 -5.04 10.80
CA PHE A 90 27.74 -4.03 11.44
C PHE A 90 26.93 -3.17 12.41
N VAL A 91 25.75 -2.69 11.99
CA VAL A 91 24.85 -1.90 12.84
C VAL A 91 24.38 -2.72 14.04
N GLN A 92 23.97 -3.98 13.80
CA GLN A 92 23.55 -4.87 14.88
C GLN A 92 24.65 -5.08 15.93
N ARG A 93 25.91 -5.18 15.50
CA ARG A 93 27.05 -5.43 16.40
C ARG A 93 27.55 -4.18 17.12
N ASN A 94 27.55 -3.02 16.47
CA ASN A 94 28.18 -1.79 16.99
C ASN A 94 27.20 -0.76 17.54
N TYR A 95 25.90 -0.84 17.19
CA TYR A 95 24.85 0.10 17.60
C TYR A 95 23.60 -0.66 18.10
N PRO A 96 23.73 -1.44 19.20
CA PRO A 96 22.68 -2.38 19.63
C PRO A 96 21.40 -1.68 20.10
N TRP A 97 21.50 -0.50 20.71
CA TRP A 97 20.36 0.27 21.22
C TRP A 97 19.54 0.85 20.07
N GLU A 98 20.21 1.45 19.10
CA GLU A 98 19.60 1.97 17.89
C GLU A 98 19.01 0.86 17.03
N TRP A 99 19.69 -0.30 16.96
CA TRP A 99 19.16 -1.49 16.32
C TRP A 99 17.86 -1.96 16.97
N ALA A 100 17.82 -2.06 18.31
CA ALA A 100 16.60 -2.42 19.03
C ALA A 100 15.46 -1.43 18.76
N LYS A 101 15.77 -0.13 18.68
CA LYS A 101 14.82 0.91 18.29
C LYS A 101 14.28 0.68 16.88
N ILE A 102 15.14 0.47 15.89
CA ILE A 102 14.75 0.18 14.50
C ILE A 102 13.79 -1.02 14.46
N ILE A 103 14.12 -2.11 15.16
CA ILE A 103 13.27 -3.30 15.20
C ILE A 103 11.92 -3.01 15.86
N LYS A 104 11.89 -2.28 16.98
CA LYS A 104 10.64 -1.90 17.66
C LYS A 104 9.74 -1.05 16.76
N TYR A 105 10.31 -0.04 16.09
CA TYR A 105 9.57 0.80 15.14
C TYR A 105 9.05 0.00 13.96
N ALA A 106 9.85 -0.92 13.41
CA ALA A 106 9.43 -1.80 12.33
C ALA A 106 8.27 -2.72 12.77
N LEU A 107 8.34 -3.30 13.96
CA LEU A 107 7.27 -4.15 14.51
C LEU A 107 5.98 -3.37 14.74
N LEU A 108 6.05 -2.17 15.35
CA LEU A 108 4.89 -1.31 15.55
C LEU A 108 4.23 -0.92 14.22
N LEU A 109 5.03 -0.54 13.22
CA LEU A 109 4.52 -0.17 11.90
C LEU A 109 3.87 -1.37 11.19
N CYS A 110 4.44 -2.56 11.31
CA CYS A 110 3.83 -3.81 10.83
C CYS A 110 2.51 -4.12 11.53
N CYS A 111 2.41 -3.96 12.85
CA CYS A 111 1.17 -4.18 13.60
C CYS A 111 0.05 -3.24 13.15
N VAL A 112 0.35 -1.94 12.96
CA VAL A 112 -0.62 -0.97 12.45
C VAL A 112 -1.07 -1.32 11.03
N ALA A 113 -0.14 -1.74 10.16
CA ALA A 113 -0.46 -2.17 8.80
C ALA A 113 -1.35 -3.43 8.78
N ALA A 114 -1.09 -4.42 9.64
CA ALA A 114 -1.91 -5.64 9.73
C ALA A 114 -3.38 -5.35 10.09
N VAL A 115 -3.63 -4.36 10.95
CA VAL A 115 -5.00 -3.92 11.30
C VAL A 115 -5.73 -3.32 10.09
N SER A 116 -5.01 -2.68 9.15
CA SER A 116 -5.61 -2.09 7.94
C SER A 116 -5.97 -3.13 6.86
N VAL A 117 -5.28 -4.28 6.82
CA VAL A 117 -5.53 -5.35 5.84
C VAL A 117 -6.77 -6.18 6.19
N ALA A 118 -7.19 -6.18 7.46
CA ALA A 118 -8.41 -6.86 7.91
C ALA A 118 -9.71 -6.32 7.27
N GLN A 119 -9.69 -5.16 6.61
CA GLN A 119 -10.86 -4.58 5.93
C GLN A 119 -11.14 -5.14 4.52
N SER A 120 -10.30 -6.04 3.98
CA SER A 120 -10.42 -6.46 2.58
C SER A 120 -11.12 -7.80 2.32
N GLN A 121 -11.54 -8.54 3.35
CA GLN A 121 -12.41 -9.72 3.16
C GLN A 121 -13.88 -9.28 3.12
N ARG A 122 -14.30 -8.80 1.95
CA ARG A 122 -15.71 -8.47 1.70
C ARG A 122 -16.41 -9.74 1.22
N PRO A 123 -17.59 -10.09 1.77
CA PRO A 123 -18.33 -11.23 1.26
C PRO A 123 -18.65 -11.00 -0.23
N PRO A 124 -18.45 -12.02 -1.09
CA PRO A 124 -18.79 -11.91 -2.50
C PRO A 124 -20.30 -11.68 -2.66
N VAL A 125 -20.68 -10.82 -3.61
CA VAL A 125 -22.08 -10.60 -3.98
C VAL A 125 -22.40 -11.55 -5.13
N SER A 126 -23.42 -12.41 -4.97
CA SER A 126 -23.89 -13.26 -6.07
C SER A 126 -24.58 -12.42 -7.15
N ASP A 127 -24.63 -12.94 -8.38
CA ASP A 127 -25.36 -12.26 -9.46
C ASP A 127 -26.86 -12.14 -9.16
N THR A 128 -27.46 -13.13 -8.48
CA THR A 128 -28.86 -13.08 -8.03
C THR A 128 -29.11 -11.97 -7.03
N ALA A 129 -28.25 -11.84 -6.01
CA ALA A 129 -28.38 -10.78 -5.00
C ALA A 129 -28.20 -9.38 -5.62
N LEU A 130 -27.34 -9.26 -6.64
CA LEU A 130 -27.23 -8.02 -7.39
C LEU A 130 -28.53 -7.72 -8.13
N ASP A 131 -29.11 -8.69 -8.84
CA ASP A 131 -30.34 -8.49 -9.60
C ASP A 131 -31.53 -8.14 -8.70
N ASP A 132 -31.67 -8.81 -7.56
CA ASP A 132 -32.69 -8.50 -6.55
C ASP A 132 -32.54 -7.06 -6.04
N ALA A 133 -31.30 -6.62 -5.76
CA ALA A 133 -31.02 -5.26 -5.32
C ALA A 133 -31.30 -4.20 -6.40
N LEU A 134 -31.00 -4.49 -7.66
CA LEU A 134 -31.31 -3.60 -8.78
C LEU A 134 -32.82 -3.48 -9.01
N GLN A 135 -33.57 -4.57 -8.80
CA GLN A 135 -35.03 -4.58 -8.97
C GLN A 135 -35.79 -3.99 -7.77
N ASP A 136 -35.18 -3.93 -6.59
CA ASP A 136 -35.74 -3.20 -5.44
C ASP A 136 -35.67 -1.68 -5.67
N LYS A 137 -36.80 -1.12 -6.14
CA LYS A 137 -36.97 0.31 -6.38
C LYS A 137 -36.68 1.16 -5.15
N ARG A 138 -37.02 0.69 -3.95
CA ARG A 138 -36.79 1.43 -2.70
C ARG A 138 -35.30 1.45 -2.37
N PHE A 139 -34.62 0.33 -2.58
CA PHE A 139 -33.17 0.24 -2.41
C PHE A 139 -32.45 1.16 -3.38
N ILE A 140 -32.68 1.02 -4.70
CA ILE A 140 -32.01 1.84 -5.73
C ILE A 140 -32.25 3.33 -5.50
N GLN A 141 -33.48 3.76 -5.21
CA GLN A 141 -33.76 5.17 -4.96
C GLN A 141 -32.98 5.71 -3.74
N ARG A 142 -32.82 4.90 -2.69
CA ARG A 142 -32.02 5.29 -1.52
C ARG A 142 -30.54 5.43 -1.87
N GLN A 143 -29.99 4.50 -2.65
CA GLN A 143 -28.60 4.57 -3.10
C GLN A 143 -28.35 5.76 -4.02
N LEU A 144 -29.27 6.07 -4.95
CA LEU A 144 -29.18 7.23 -5.83
C LEU A 144 -29.22 8.55 -5.04
N LYS A 145 -30.12 8.66 -4.05
CA LYS A 145 -30.17 9.83 -3.14
C LYS A 145 -28.86 9.99 -2.36
N CYS A 146 -28.33 8.90 -1.80
CA CYS A 146 -27.02 8.92 -1.14
C CYS A 146 -25.90 9.41 -2.08
N ALA A 147 -25.84 8.86 -3.30
CA ALA A 147 -24.86 9.25 -4.31
C ALA A 147 -24.94 10.74 -4.64
N LEU A 148 -26.14 11.31 -4.71
CA LEU A 148 -26.36 12.74 -4.98
C LEU A 148 -26.24 13.63 -3.74
N GLY A 149 -26.08 13.06 -2.55
CA GLY A 149 -26.11 13.82 -1.30
C GLY A 149 -27.51 14.31 -0.90
N GLU A 150 -28.57 13.78 -1.53
CA GLU A 150 -29.98 14.09 -1.29
C GLU A 150 -30.59 13.20 -0.18
N GLY A 151 -29.77 12.37 0.51
CA GLY A 151 -30.23 11.48 1.57
C GLY A 151 -29.10 10.77 2.32
N PRO A 152 -29.42 10.06 3.41
CA PRO A 152 -28.44 9.35 4.20
C PRO A 152 -27.85 8.16 3.43
N CYS A 153 -26.59 7.87 3.69
CA CYS A 153 -25.88 6.74 3.12
C CYS A 153 -25.76 5.61 4.13
N ASP A 154 -26.16 4.40 3.72
CA ASP A 154 -25.81 3.16 4.42
C ASP A 154 -24.37 2.74 4.08
N PRO A 155 -23.83 1.66 4.67
CA PRO A 155 -22.46 1.21 4.37
C PRO A 155 -22.21 0.93 2.87
N ILE A 156 -23.22 0.44 2.14
CA ILE A 156 -23.14 0.14 0.71
C ILE A 156 -23.04 1.46 -0.08
N GLY A 157 -23.95 2.40 0.16
CA GLY A 157 -23.99 3.70 -0.49
C GLY A 157 -22.73 4.52 -0.24
N LYS A 158 -22.20 4.52 1.00
CA LYS A 158 -20.91 5.17 1.32
C LYS A 158 -19.79 4.60 0.46
N ARG A 159 -19.71 3.28 0.31
CA ARG A 159 -18.68 2.62 -0.51
C ARG A 159 -18.83 2.97 -1.99
N LEU A 160 -20.04 2.87 -2.54
CA LEU A 160 -20.31 3.23 -3.93
C LEU A 160 -19.94 4.69 -4.22
N LYS A 161 -20.31 5.60 -3.31
CA LYS A 161 -19.98 7.02 -3.39
C LYS A 161 -18.48 7.28 -3.42
N THR A 162 -17.70 6.59 -2.58
CA THR A 162 -16.23 6.70 -2.56
C THR A 162 -15.58 6.19 -3.84
N LEU A 163 -16.12 5.12 -4.44
CA LEU A 163 -15.55 4.50 -5.65
C LEU A 163 -16.02 5.18 -6.95
N ALA A 164 -17.12 5.92 -6.91
CA ALA A 164 -17.74 6.52 -8.10
C ALA A 164 -16.77 7.32 -9.00
N PRO A 165 -15.89 8.21 -8.48
CA PRO A 165 -14.97 8.97 -9.33
C PRO A 165 -14.01 8.08 -10.12
N LEU A 166 -13.48 7.03 -9.49
CA LEU A 166 -12.54 6.12 -10.12
C LEU A 166 -13.24 5.29 -11.19
N VAL A 167 -14.38 4.70 -10.82
CA VAL A 167 -15.17 3.83 -11.69
C VAL A 167 -15.66 4.57 -12.94
N LEU A 168 -16.12 5.82 -12.80
CA LEU A 168 -16.58 6.63 -13.93
C LEU A 168 -15.43 7.04 -14.88
N ARG A 169 -14.19 7.10 -14.37
CA ARG A 169 -12.98 7.29 -15.20
C ARG A 169 -12.43 5.99 -15.79
N GLY A 170 -13.14 4.87 -15.60
CA GLY A 170 -12.75 3.57 -16.13
C GLY A 170 -11.72 2.80 -15.30
N ALA A 171 -11.48 3.20 -14.05
CA ALA A 171 -10.50 2.55 -13.17
C ALA A 171 -11.15 2.00 -11.89
N CYS A 172 -10.83 0.75 -11.53
CA CYS A 172 -11.04 0.26 -10.17
C CYS A 172 -9.87 -0.65 -9.75
N PRO A 173 -8.79 -0.09 -9.19
CA PRO A 173 -7.59 -0.86 -8.84
C PRO A 173 -7.82 -1.85 -7.69
N GLN A 174 -8.92 -1.71 -6.95
CA GLN A 174 -9.29 -2.56 -5.81
C GLN A 174 -10.46 -3.51 -6.10
N CYS A 175 -10.91 -3.61 -7.35
CA CYS A 175 -12.01 -4.48 -7.74
C CYS A 175 -11.50 -5.82 -8.26
N THR A 176 -12.20 -6.90 -7.90
CA THR A 176 -12.06 -8.20 -8.56
C THR A 176 -12.67 -8.18 -9.97
N PRO A 177 -12.35 -9.16 -10.83
CA PRO A 177 -12.99 -9.30 -12.15
C PRO A 177 -14.51 -9.40 -12.05
N GLN A 178 -15.03 -10.11 -11.03
CA GLN A 178 -16.46 -10.22 -10.77
C GLN A 178 -17.08 -8.87 -10.40
N GLU A 179 -16.49 -8.14 -9.44
CA GLU A 179 -16.96 -6.81 -9.05
C GLU A 179 -16.95 -5.85 -10.24
N THR A 180 -15.94 -5.92 -11.11
CA THR A 180 -15.86 -5.08 -12.32
C THR A 180 -17.06 -5.31 -13.24
N LYS A 181 -17.41 -6.59 -13.50
CA LYS A 181 -18.60 -6.95 -14.29
C LYS A 181 -19.89 -6.48 -13.63
N GLN A 182 -20.01 -6.62 -12.31
CA GLN A 182 -21.18 -6.20 -11.54
C GLN A 182 -21.35 -4.68 -11.52
N ILE A 183 -20.25 -3.93 -11.44
CA ILE A 183 -20.24 -2.48 -11.56
C ILE A 183 -20.75 -2.07 -12.95
N GLN A 184 -20.21 -2.65 -14.03
CA GLN A 184 -20.67 -2.34 -15.39
C GLN A 184 -22.16 -2.61 -15.60
N ARG A 185 -22.67 -3.73 -15.05
CA ARG A 185 -24.11 -4.05 -15.04
C ARG A 185 -24.92 -2.99 -14.29
N THR A 186 -24.46 -2.59 -13.11
CA THR A 186 -25.11 -1.58 -12.28
C THR A 186 -25.17 -0.23 -12.99
N LEU A 187 -24.06 0.24 -13.56
CA LEU A 187 -24.01 1.49 -14.32
C LEU A 187 -24.97 1.44 -15.52
N SER A 188 -24.95 0.34 -16.28
CA SER A 188 -25.86 0.13 -17.41
C SER A 188 -27.33 0.16 -16.98
N TYR A 189 -27.65 -0.45 -15.84
CA TYR A 189 -29.01 -0.45 -15.30
C TYR A 189 -29.45 0.95 -14.89
N VAL A 190 -28.63 1.70 -14.17
CA VAL A 190 -28.93 3.07 -13.73
C VAL A 190 -29.05 4.01 -14.93
N GLN A 191 -28.19 3.90 -15.93
CA GLN A 191 -28.26 4.71 -17.15
C GLN A 191 -29.56 4.49 -17.91
N ARG A 192 -30.05 3.25 -18.01
CA ARG A 192 -31.29 2.92 -18.74
C ARG A 192 -32.55 3.28 -17.96
N ASN A 193 -32.59 3.00 -16.66
CA ASN A 193 -33.81 3.11 -15.85
C ASN A 193 -33.92 4.44 -15.07
N TYR A 194 -32.81 5.13 -14.83
CA TYR A 194 -32.73 6.37 -14.04
C TYR A 194 -31.85 7.43 -14.73
N PRO A 195 -32.15 7.81 -15.99
CA PRO A 195 -31.27 8.67 -16.80
C PRO A 195 -31.06 10.07 -16.21
N GLN A 196 -32.06 10.62 -15.51
CA GLN A 196 -31.95 11.93 -14.87
C GLN A 196 -30.96 11.91 -13.70
N GLN A 197 -31.05 10.90 -12.84
CA GLN A 197 -30.13 10.71 -11.71
C GLN A 197 -28.73 10.36 -12.22
N TRP A 198 -28.64 9.54 -13.26
CA TRP A 198 -27.38 9.23 -13.94
C TRP A 198 -26.65 10.49 -14.40
N ALA A 199 -27.34 11.40 -15.11
CA ALA A 199 -26.75 12.65 -15.58
C ALA A 199 -26.21 13.51 -14.43
N LYS A 200 -26.95 13.60 -13.31
CA LYS A 200 -26.47 14.29 -12.10
C LYS A 200 -25.23 13.63 -11.50
N ILE A 201 -25.21 12.30 -11.38
CA ILE A 201 -24.06 11.53 -10.85
C ILE A 201 -22.83 11.76 -11.72
N VAL A 202 -22.95 11.65 -13.04
CA VAL A 202 -21.83 11.90 -13.97
C VAL A 202 -21.32 13.32 -13.79
N ARG A 203 -22.20 14.32 -13.75
CA ARG A 203 -21.82 15.71 -13.51
C ARG A 203 -21.08 15.92 -12.18
N GLN A 204 -21.47 15.18 -11.14
CA GLN A 204 -20.88 15.30 -9.81
C GLN A 204 -19.51 14.63 -9.67
N TYR A 205 -19.27 13.51 -10.38
CA TYR A 205 -18.12 12.64 -10.12
C TYR A 205 -17.16 12.44 -11.29
N ALA A 206 -17.57 12.75 -12.54
CA ALA A 206 -16.73 12.57 -13.73
C ALA A 206 -15.81 13.77 -14.04
N GLY A 207 -15.92 14.86 -13.25
CA GLY A 207 -15.03 16.03 -13.34
C GLY A 207 -13.59 15.74 -12.94
#